data_AF-Q5WQF7-F1
#
_entry.id   AF-Q5WQF7-F1
#
_cell.length_a   1.000
_cell.length_b   1.000
_cell.length_c   1.000
_cell.angle_alpha   90.00
_cell.angle_beta   90.00
_cell.angle_gamma   90.00
#
_symmetry.space_group_name_H-M   'P 1'
#
loop_
_entity.id
_entity.type
_entity.pdbx_description
1 polymer ?
#
loop_
_entity_poly.entity_id
_entity_poly.type
_entity_poly.pdbx_seq_one_letter_code
_entity_poly.pdbx_strand_id
1 'polypeptide(L)'
;FFAGYPITPSSEIMHLMAKEMPRVGGVFIQMEDEIASIAAAIGASMAGKIAMTATSGPGFSLMQENIGYAAMAEIPVVIVDVMRVGPSTGLPTGCK
;
A
#
# COMPACT_ATOMS: atom_id res chain seq x y z
N PHE A 1 -8.29 -4.64 -6.14
CA PHE A 1 -7.51 -3.56 -6.75
C PHE A 1 -6.27 -3.37 -5.90
N PHE A 2 -5.09 -3.34 -6.51
CA PHE A 2 -3.83 -3.17 -5.81
C PHE A 2 -3.13 -1.94 -6.34
N ALA A 3 -2.81 -1.00 -5.46
CA ALA A 3 -1.98 0.16 -5.74
C ALA A 3 -0.85 0.21 -4.71
N GLY A 4 0.39 0.33 -5.18
CA GLY A 4 1.55 0.34 -4.28
C GLY A 4 2.79 0.97 -4.90
N TYR A 5 3.68 1.41 -4.02
CA TYR A 5 5.00 1.91 -4.34
C TYR A 5 6.05 0.88 -3.87
N PRO A 6 7.11 0.59 -4.68
CA PRO A 6 8.14 -0.35 -4.29
C PRO A 6 8.97 0.15 -3.10
N ILE A 7 8.82 -0.49 -1.94
CA ILE A 7 9.65 -0.27 -0.76
C ILE A 7 10.09 -1.61 -0.15
N THR A 8 11.37 -1.77 0.15
CA THR A 8 11.86 -2.97 0.86
C THR A 8 11.36 -2.94 2.31
N PRO A 9 10.78 -4.00 2.89
CA PRO A 9 10.60 -5.37 2.38
C PRO A 9 9.24 -5.69 1.73
N SER A 10 8.34 -4.73 1.50
CA SER A 10 7.01 -4.99 0.91
C SER A 10 7.04 -5.28 -0.60
N SER A 11 8.16 -5.08 -1.28
CA SER A 11 8.33 -5.35 -2.72
C SER A 11 7.96 -6.79 -3.13
N GLU A 12 8.16 -7.80 -2.27
CA GLU A 12 7.75 -9.18 -2.58
C GLU A 12 6.23 -9.31 -2.77
N ILE A 13 5.44 -8.62 -1.93
CA ILE A 13 3.98 -8.57 -2.04
C ILE A 13 3.60 -7.91 -3.36
N MET A 14 4.28 -6.83 -3.73
CA MET A 14 4.04 -6.13 -4.98
C MET A 14 4.32 -7.02 -6.20
N HIS A 15 5.42 -7.78 -6.19
CA HIS A 15 5.75 -8.71 -7.27
C HIS A 15 4.74 -9.86 -7.40
N LEU A 16 4.29 -10.42 -6.26
CA LEU A 16 3.24 -11.43 -6.24
C LEU A 16 1.92 -10.88 -6.77
N MET A 17 1.53 -9.68 -6.34
CA MET A 17 0.30 -9.03 -6.80
C MET A 17 0.36 -8.66 -8.28
N ALA A 18 1.51 -8.24 -8.81
CA ALA A 18 1.68 -8.00 -10.23
C ALA A 18 1.42 -9.27 -11.08
N LYS A 19 1.73 -10.46 -10.55
CA LYS A 19 1.50 -11.74 -11.22
C LYS A 19 0.10 -12.28 -11.01
N GLU A 20 -0.46 -12.16 -9.80
CA GLU A 20 -1.75 -12.77 -9.45
C GLU A 20 -2.95 -11.88 -9.83
N MET A 21 -2.82 -10.55 -9.76
CA MET A 21 -3.93 -9.64 -10.08
C MET A 21 -4.48 -9.82 -11.50
N PRO A 22 -3.67 -9.93 -12.56
CA PRO A 22 -4.18 -10.21 -13.90
C PRO A 22 -4.92 -11.55 -14.01
N ARG A 23 -4.54 -12.56 -13.21
CA ARG A 23 -5.15 -13.90 -13.25
C ARG A 23 -6.56 -13.91 -12.67
N VAL A 24 -6.82 -13.04 -11.68
CA VAL A 24 -8.14 -12.89 -11.04
C VAL A 24 -8.99 -11.79 -11.68
N GLY A 25 -8.55 -11.20 -12.80
CA GLY A 25 -9.22 -10.07 -13.45
C GLY A 25 -9.16 -8.78 -12.63
N GLY A 26 -8.21 -8.68 -11.70
CA GLY A 26 -7.93 -7.51 -10.90
C GLY A 26 -6.98 -6.53 -11.60
N VAL A 27 -7.00 -5.28 -11.14
CA VAL A 27 -6.07 -4.24 -11.61
C VAL A 27 -4.93 -4.09 -10.62
N PHE A 28 -3.71 -4.18 -11.13
CA PHE A 28 -2.47 -3.83 -10.45
C PHE A 28 -1.95 -2.53 -11.05
N ILE A 29 -1.64 -1.56 -10.19
CA ILE A 29 -1.04 -0.30 -10.61
C ILE A 29 0.13 0.04 -9.69
N GLN A 30 1.27 0.38 -10.30
CA GLN A 30 2.40 0.95 -9.60
C GLN A 30 2.22 2.46 -9.59
N MET A 31 2.21 3.06 -8.41
CA MET A 31 2.12 4.51 -8.27
C MET A 31 3.48 5.14 -8.05
N GLU A 32 3.53 6.47 -8.18
CA GLU A 32 4.74 7.28 -8.05
C GLU A 32 5.26 7.37 -6.62
N ASP A 33 4.36 7.33 -5.63
CA ASP A 33 4.67 7.40 -4.20
C ASP A 33 3.59 6.69 -3.36
N GLU A 34 3.82 6.60 -2.06
CA GLU A 34 2.87 6.01 -1.11
C GLU A 34 1.59 6.83 -0.94
N ILE A 35 1.62 8.14 -1.18
CA ILE A 35 0.45 9.03 -1.06
C ILE A 35 -0.55 8.75 -2.18
N ALA A 36 -0.06 8.67 -3.42
CA ALA A 36 -0.82 8.30 -4.59
C ALA A 36 -1.30 6.85 -4.52
N SER A 37 -0.49 5.94 -3.96
CA SER A 37 -0.88 4.54 -3.74
C SER A 37 -2.14 4.42 -2.88
N ILE A 38 -2.18 5.10 -1.73
CA ILE A 38 -3.33 5.05 -0.83
C ILE A 38 -4.52 5.84 -1.39
N ALA A 39 -4.30 6.99 -2.04
CA ALA A 39 -5.35 7.77 -2.67
C ALA A 39 -6.07 6.97 -3.77
N ALA A 40 -5.32 6.23 -4.60
CA ALA A 40 -5.89 5.36 -5.61
C ALA A 40 -6.63 4.15 -5.02
N ALA A 41 -6.13 3.59 -3.92
CA ALA A 41 -6.83 2.53 -3.21
C ALA A 41 -8.16 3.02 -2.63
N ILE A 42 -8.19 4.22 -2.03
CA ILE A 42 -9.42 4.86 -1.55
C ILE A 42 -10.39 5.09 -2.71
N GLY A 43 -9.94 5.66 -3.83
CA GLY A 43 -10.78 5.88 -5.01
C GLY A 43 -11.35 4.57 -5.58
N ALA A 44 -10.55 3.51 -5.62
CA ALA A 44 -11.01 2.18 -6.04
C ALA A 44 -12.04 1.58 -5.07
N SER A 45 -11.89 1.82 -3.78
CA SER A 45 -12.86 1.41 -2.75
C SER A 45 -14.19 2.14 -2.91
N MET A 46 -14.16 3.45 -3.15
CA MET A 46 -15.36 4.24 -3.47
C MET A 46 -16.06 3.77 -4.76
N ALA A 47 -15.31 3.25 -5.73
CA ALA A 47 -15.86 2.62 -6.94
C ALA A 47 -16.43 1.21 -6.71
N GLY A 48 -16.49 0.73 -5.46
CA GLY A 48 -17.05 -0.56 -5.08
C GLY A 48 -16.11 -1.76 -5.28
N LYS A 49 -14.80 -1.53 -5.44
CA LYS A 49 -13.81 -2.60 -5.53
C LYS A 49 -13.09 -2.76 -4.20
N ILE A 50 -12.86 -4.00 -3.79
CA ILE A 50 -11.97 -4.28 -2.65
C ILE A 50 -10.56 -3.82 -3.03
N ALA A 51 -10.05 -2.84 -2.30
CA ALA A 51 -8.77 -2.19 -2.55
C ALA A 51 -7.78 -2.46 -1.44
N MET A 52 -6.52 -2.69 -1.82
CA MET A 52 -5.43 -2.90 -0.89
C MET A 52 -4.14 -2.21 -1.33
N THR A 53 -3.29 -1.86 -0.36
CA THR A 53 -1.93 -1.35 -0.57
C THR A 53 -0.95 -2.07 0.35
N ALA A 54 0.33 -2.09 -0.02
CA ALA A 54 1.41 -2.69 0.78
C ALA A 54 2.57 -1.69 0.90
N THR A 55 3.03 -1.45 2.12
CA THR A 55 4.08 -0.47 2.44
C THR A 55 4.96 -0.96 3.60
N SER A 56 5.88 -0.12 4.05
CA SER A 56 6.64 -0.30 5.30
C SER A 56 6.67 1.01 6.08
N GLY A 57 7.20 1.00 7.30
CA GLY A 57 7.23 2.14 8.23
C GLY A 57 7.31 3.56 7.64
N PRO A 58 8.29 3.90 6.75
CA PRO A 58 8.37 5.24 6.17
C PRO A 58 7.17 5.59 5.29
N GLY A 59 6.73 4.66 4.46
CA GLY A 59 5.55 4.84 3.62
C GLY A 59 4.25 4.87 4.42
N PHE A 60 4.15 4.09 5.50
CA PHE A 60 3.02 4.15 6.43
C PHE A 60 2.88 5.52 7.09
N SER A 61 4.01 6.19 7.38
CA SER A 61 4.00 7.56 7.91
C SER A 61 3.45 8.57 6.91
N LEU A 62 3.75 8.40 5.62
CA LEU A 62 3.23 9.26 4.54
C LEU A 62 1.73 9.03 4.28
N MET A 63 1.23 7.81 4.51
CA MET A 63 -0.18 7.49 4.29
C MET A 63 -1.13 8.04 5.37
N GLN A 64 -0.62 8.57 6.49
CA GLN A 64 -1.43 8.97 7.67
C GLN A 64 -2.58 9.93 7.34
N GLU A 65 -2.33 10.93 6.47
CA GLU A 65 -3.36 11.90 6.07
C GLU A 65 -4.55 11.19 5.39
N ASN A 66 -4.24 10.33 4.42
CA ASN A 66 -5.24 9.58 3.66
C ASN A 66 -5.93 8.48 4.49
N ILE A 67 -5.24 7.90 5.48
CA ILE A 67 -5.86 6.99 6.45
C ILE A 67 -6.90 7.73 7.29
N GLY A 68 -6.58 8.95 7.75
CA GLY A 68 -7.54 9.81 8.44
C GLY A 68 -8.75 10.13 7.57
N TYR A 69 -8.53 10.44 6.29
CA TYR A 69 -9.61 10.66 5.33
C TYR A 69 -10.48 9.40 5.13
N ALA A 70 -9.87 8.24 4.95
CA ALA A 70 -10.59 6.97 4.77
C ALA A 70 -11.45 6.63 6.00
N ALA A 71 -10.94 6.89 7.21
CA ALA A 71 -11.68 6.71 8.46
C ALA A 71 -12.85 7.70 8.57
N MET A 72 -12.65 8.97 8.22
CA MET A 72 -13.69 10.00 8.25
C MET A 72 -14.82 9.72 7.25
N ALA A 73 -14.48 9.18 6.08
CA ALA A 73 -15.43 8.87 5.02
C ALA A 73 -15.97 7.42 5.08
N GLU A 74 -15.62 6.65 6.12
CA GLU A 74 -15.99 5.24 6.30
C GLU A 74 -15.66 4.34 5.08
N ILE A 75 -14.55 4.67 4.38
CA ILE A 75 -14.14 3.96 3.17
C ILE A 75 -13.31 2.72 3.57
N PRO A 76 -13.73 1.50 3.20
CA PRO A 76 -13.01 0.30 3.57
C PRO A 76 -11.73 0.15 2.72
N VAL A 77 -10.56 0.16 3.34
CA VAL A 77 -9.27 -0.07 2.67
C VAL A 77 -8.40 -1.02 3.49
N VAL A 78 -7.63 -1.88 2.82
CA VAL A 78 -6.66 -2.76 3.49
C VAL A 78 -5.25 -2.24 3.28
N ILE A 79 -4.53 -2.01 4.37
CA ILE A 79 -3.14 -1.53 4.35
C ILE A 79 -2.27 -2.60 4.99
N VAL A 80 -1.31 -3.13 4.23
CA VAL A 80 -0.32 -4.08 4.73
C VAL A 80 0.96 -3.30 5.05
N ASP A 81 1.23 -3.11 6.33
CA ASP A 81 2.52 -2.59 6.80
C ASP A 81 3.46 -3.77 7.09
N VAL A 82 4.42 -3.99 6.19
CA VAL A 82 5.52 -4.92 6.46
C VAL A 82 6.55 -4.18 7.31
N MET A 83 6.31 -4.20 8.61
CA MET A 83 7.10 -3.47 9.59
C MET A 83 8.59 -3.81 9.45
N ARG A 84 9.41 -2.77 9.37
CA ARG A 84 10.88 -2.84 9.39
C ARG A 84 11.43 -1.97 10.51
N VAL A 85 12.66 -2.25 10.97
CA VAL A 85 13.30 -1.50 12.07
C VAL A 85 13.46 -0.03 11.68
N GLY A 86 12.86 0.87 12.46
CA GLY A 86 13.03 2.34 12.37
C GLY A 86 13.94 2.90 13.48
N PRO A 87 14.03 4.24 13.67
CA PRO A 87 13.25 5.32 13.03
C PRO A 87 13.81 5.78 11.67
N SER A 88 12.98 6.48 10.88
CA SER A 88 13.33 7.00 9.53
C SER A 88 13.73 5.87 8.58
N THR A 89 14.86 5.97 7.87
CA THR A 89 15.35 4.92 6.96
C THR A 89 15.61 3.60 7.68
N GLY A 90 16.04 3.66 8.95
CA GLY A 90 16.34 2.49 9.75
C GLY A 90 17.38 1.57 9.09
N LEU A 91 17.19 0.25 9.20
CA LEU A 91 17.95 -0.76 8.47
C LEU A 91 17.03 -1.50 7.47
N PRO A 92 17.15 -1.25 6.15
CA PRO A 92 16.27 -1.86 5.13
C PRO A 92 16.33 -3.40 5.09
N THR A 93 17.42 -4.01 5.56
CA THR A 93 17.67 -5.46 5.59
C THR A 93 18.02 -5.98 7.00
N GLY A 94 17.91 -5.14 8.02
CA GLY A 94 18.38 -5.46 9.38
C GLY A 94 17.33 -6.22 10.18
N CYS A 95 17.45 -7.55 10.23
CA CYS A 95 16.92 -8.35 11.33
C CYS A 95 18.04 -8.49 12.37
N LYS A 96 18.01 -7.63 13.40
CA LYS A 96 18.72 -7.84 14.66
C LYS A 96 17.87 -7.31 15.80
#